data_AF-A0A4R2HI70-F1
#
_entry.id   AF-A0A4R2HI70-F1
#
_cell.length_a   1.000
_cell.length_b   1.000
_cell.length_c   1.000
_cell.angle_alpha   90.00
_cell.angle_beta   90.00
_cell.angle_gamma   90.00
#
_symmetry.space_group_name_H-M   'P 1'
#
loop_
_entity.id
_entity.type
_entity.pdbx_description
1 polymer ?
#
loop_
_entity_poly.entity_id
_entity_poly.type
_entity_poly.pdbx_seq_one_letter_code
_entity_poly.pdbx_strand_id
1 'polypeptide(L)'
;MEQKISHPKIAVRTLLKVLLMIVIIFTLNSWPSIKQSLSGQVPPFNYWLDHSFKPSNFLLIIGFGAYFYYKDLTDQKALIEKQQNEID
;
A
#
# COMPACT_ATOMS: atom_id res chain seq x y z
N MET A 1 33.16 -2.20 -0.61
CA MET A 1 32.32 -1.12 -0.05
C MET A 1 31.09 -1.78 0.54
N GLU A 2 30.83 -1.67 1.83
CA GLU A 2 29.59 -2.20 2.43
C GLU A 2 28.38 -1.55 1.73
N GLN A 3 27.60 -2.34 1.01
CA GLN A 3 26.36 -1.83 0.42
C GLN A 3 25.36 -1.57 1.54
N LYS A 4 25.19 -0.31 1.90
CA LYS A 4 24.30 0.09 3.00
C LYS A 4 22.85 0.14 2.54
N ILE A 5 21.97 -0.57 3.24
CA ILE A 5 20.52 -0.55 3.00
C ILE A 5 19.98 0.85 3.31
N SER A 6 19.24 1.44 2.36
CA SER A 6 18.63 2.77 2.53
C SER A 6 17.23 2.65 3.10
N HIS A 7 17.11 2.74 4.43
CA HIS A 7 15.82 2.76 5.13
C HIS A 7 14.85 3.87 4.65
N PRO A 8 15.30 5.12 4.37
CA PRO A 8 14.40 6.14 3.83
C PRO A 8 13.79 5.74 2.48
N LYS A 9 14.58 5.12 1.60
CA LYS A 9 14.10 4.66 0.29
C LYS A 9 13.06 3.54 0.43
N ILE A 10 13.27 2.62 1.38
CA ILE A 10 12.29 1.58 1.72
C ILE A 10 11.00 2.22 2.23
N ALA A 11 11.10 3.17 3.17
CA ALA A 11 9.93 3.84 3.73
C ALA A 11 9.07 4.53 2.66
N VAL A 12 9.70 5.24 1.72
CA VAL A 12 8.98 5.88 0.59
C VAL A 12 8.30 4.84 -0.30
N ARG A 13 8.98 3.74 -0.65
CA ARG A 13 8.38 2.66 -1.45
C ARG A 13 7.21 2.00 -0.74
N THR A 14 7.34 1.72 0.55
CA THR A 14 6.26 1.19 1.38
C THR A 14 5.08 2.16 1.41
N LEU A 15 5.33 3.45 1.62
CA LEU A 15 4.27 4.46 1.63
C LEU A 15 3.50 4.48 0.30
N LEU A 16 4.20 4.46 -0.84
CA LEU A 16 3.55 4.41 -2.16
C LEU A 16 2.69 3.16 -2.35
N LYS A 17 3.17 1.98 -1.92
CA LYS A 17 2.39 0.73 -1.97
C LYS A 17 1.14 0.80 -1.07
N VAL A 18 1.28 1.38 0.12
CA VAL A 18 0.16 1.57 1.05
C VAL A 18 -0.87 2.54 0.47
N LEU A 19 -0.44 3.66 -0.11
CA LEU A 19 -1.33 4.63 -0.77
C LEU A 19 -2.09 3.97 -1.92
N LEU A 20 -1.42 3.18 -2.77
CA LEU A 20 -2.07 2.44 -3.84
C LEU A 20 -3.14 1.49 -3.30
N MET A 21 -2.84 0.76 -2.24
CA MET A 21 -3.80 -0.15 -1.62
C MET A 21 -4.99 0.59 -0.99
N ILE A 22 -4.79 1.76 -0.39
CA ILE A 22 -5.88 2.62 0.09
C ILE A 22 -6.80 3.00 -1.07
N VAL A 23 -6.24 3.39 -2.21
CA VAL A 23 -7.02 3.71 -3.42
C VAL A 23 -7.83 2.49 -3.90
N ILE A 24 -7.22 1.30 -3.92
CA ILE A 24 -7.90 0.05 -4.31
C ILE A 24 -9.06 -0.26 -3.36
N ILE A 25 -8.82 -0.28 -2.04
CA ILE A 25 -9.84 -0.56 -1.03
C ILE A 25 -10.98 0.45 -1.11
N PHE A 26 -10.65 1.74 -1.23
CA PHE A 26 -11.64 2.80 -1.39
C PHE A 26 -12.49 2.56 -2.64
N THR A 27 -11.88 2.26 -3.78
CA THR A 27 -12.58 2.01 -5.05
C THR A 27 -13.54 0.82 -4.93
N LEU A 28 -13.08 -0.28 -4.33
CA LEU A 28 -13.90 -1.48 -4.12
C LEU A 28 -15.08 -1.22 -3.18
N ASN A 29 -14.84 -0.57 -2.03
CA ASN A 29 -15.90 -0.26 -1.07
C ASN A 29 -16.91 0.75 -1.63
N SER A 30 -16.44 1.69 -2.46
CA SER A 30 -17.26 2.74 -3.05
C SER A 30 -17.91 2.33 -4.37
N TRP A 31 -17.68 1.11 -4.86
CA TRP A 31 -18.17 0.68 -6.17
C TRP A 31 -19.68 0.90 -6.40
N PRO A 32 -20.57 0.63 -5.42
CA PRO A 32 -22.00 0.95 -5.56
C PRO A 32 -22.25 2.44 -5.77
N SER A 33 -21.58 3.29 -4.97
CA SER A 33 -21.69 4.74 -5.04
C SER A 33 -21.16 5.28 -6.37
N ILE A 34 -20.04 4.74 -6.87
CA ILE A 34 -19.48 5.07 -8.18
C ILE A 34 -20.48 4.76 -9.29
N LYS A 35 -21.09 3.56 -9.27
CA LYS A 35 -22.12 3.18 -10.25
C LYS A 35 -23.35 4.10 -10.21
N GLN A 36 -23.83 4.46 -9.01
CA GLN A 36 -24.96 5.39 -8.87
C GLN A 36 -24.62 6.78 -9.44
N SER A 37 -23.42 7.29 -9.16
CA SER A 37 -22.95 8.55 -9.75
C SER A 37 -22.89 8.51 -11.28
N LEU A 38 -22.49 7.39 -11.88
CA LEU A 38 -22.46 7.23 -13.34
C LEU A 38 -23.88 7.24 -13.97
N SER A 39 -24.91 6.88 -13.20
CA SER A 39 -26.32 7.00 -13.60
C SER A 39 -26.94 8.39 -13.32
N GLY A 40 -26.13 9.37 -12.90
CA GLY A 40 -26.59 10.72 -12.57
C GLY A 40 -27.16 10.88 -11.15
N GLN A 41 -27.14 9.81 -10.35
CA GLN A 41 -27.61 9.80 -8.96
C GLN A 41 -26.42 9.82 -8.01
N VAL A 42 -25.78 10.97 -7.85
CA VAL A 42 -24.59 11.11 -6.98
C VAL A 42 -25.02 11.04 -5.51
N PRO A 43 -24.56 10.05 -4.72
CA PRO A 43 -24.88 9.99 -3.30
C PRO A 43 -24.25 11.15 -2.53
N PRO A 44 -24.87 11.63 -1.43
CA PRO A 44 -24.32 12.70 -0.62
C PRO A 44 -22.99 12.29 0.03
N PHE A 45 -22.09 13.24 0.25
CA PHE A 45 -20.73 12.98 0.75
C PHE A 45 -20.68 12.14 2.03
N ASN A 46 -21.58 12.37 2.98
CA ASN A 46 -21.64 11.59 4.22
C ASN A 46 -21.88 10.08 3.95
N TYR A 47 -22.66 9.74 2.92
CA TYR A 47 -22.88 8.36 2.52
C TYR A 47 -21.58 7.69 2.04
N TRP A 48 -20.73 8.42 1.32
CA TRP A 48 -19.40 7.95 0.91
C TRP A 48 -18.50 7.70 2.11
N LEU A 49 -18.49 8.60 3.09
CA LEU A 49 -17.67 8.40 4.29
C LEU A 49 -18.08 7.13 5.06
N ASP A 50 -19.37 6.96 5.30
CA ASP A 50 -19.90 5.83 6.09
C ASP A 50 -19.71 4.48 5.40
N HIS A 51 -19.73 4.44 4.06
CA HIS A 51 -19.64 3.18 3.30
C HIS A 51 -18.23 2.85 2.81
N SER A 52 -17.39 3.84 2.56
CA SER A 52 -16.05 3.64 1.99
C SER A 52 -14.98 3.38 3.06
N PHE A 53 -15.14 3.94 4.26
CA PHE A 53 -14.16 3.87 5.35
C PHE A 53 -14.61 2.91 6.46
N LYS A 54 -14.31 1.61 6.29
CA LYS A 54 -14.55 0.61 7.33
C LYS A 54 -13.37 0.53 8.30
N PRO A 55 -13.60 0.48 9.63
CA PRO A 55 -12.54 0.28 10.63
C PRO A 55 -11.66 -0.94 10.36
N SER A 56 -12.22 -2.01 9.79
CA SER A 56 -11.49 -3.22 9.38
C SER A 56 -10.37 -2.94 8.36
N ASN A 57 -10.51 -1.90 7.54
CA ASN A 57 -9.50 -1.55 6.53
C ASN A 57 -8.22 -1.03 7.18
N PHE A 58 -8.28 -0.45 8.39
CA PHE A 58 -7.10 0.02 9.10
C PHE A 58 -6.17 -1.13 9.50
N LEU A 59 -6.73 -2.26 9.93
CA LEU A 59 -5.95 -3.46 10.25
C LEU A 59 -5.24 -4.00 9.01
N LEU A 60 -5.92 -4.01 7.86
CA LEU A 60 -5.32 -4.38 6.58
C LEU A 60 -4.21 -3.40 6.18
N ILE A 61 -4.44 -2.10 6.31
CA ILE A 61 -3.47 -1.05 5.98
C ILE A 61 -2.19 -1.20 6.80
N ILE A 62 -2.32 -1.37 8.11
CA ILE A 62 -1.18 -1.55 9.02
C ILE A 62 -0.46 -2.88 8.71
N GLY A 63 -1.21 -3.98 8.58
CA GLY A 63 -0.66 -5.31 8.33
C GLY A 63 0.11 -5.39 7.01
N PHE A 64 -0.48 -4.91 5.91
CA PHE A 64 0.20 -4.86 4.62
C PHE A 64 1.34 -3.83 4.60
N GLY A 65 1.21 -2.70 5.30
CA GLY A 65 2.28 -1.72 5.44
C GLY A 65 3.53 -2.31 6.09
N ALA A 66 3.35 -3.01 7.21
CA ALA A 66 4.43 -3.74 7.87
C ALA A 66 5.00 -4.82 6.93
N TYR A 67 4.14 -5.64 6.31
CA TYR A 67 4.56 -6.67 5.36
C TYR A 67 5.41 -6.10 4.21
N PHE A 68 4.98 -5.02 3.57
CA PHE A 68 5.72 -4.42 2.46
C PHE A 68 7.08 -3.86 2.88
N TYR A 69 7.16 -3.27 4.06
CA TYR A 69 8.43 -2.78 4.61
C TYR A 69 9.40 -3.92 4.88
N TYR A 70 8.96 -4.96 5.62
CA TYR A 70 9.81 -6.10 5.93
C TYR A 70 10.23 -6.86 4.69
N LYS A 71 9.33 -7.03 3.72
CA LYS A 71 9.65 -7.68 2.45
C LYS A 71 10.72 -6.93 1.65
N ASP A 72 10.60 -5.62 1.48
CA ASP A 72 11.59 -4.83 0.73
C ASP A 72 12.96 -4.83 1.44
N LEU A 73 12.96 -4.83 2.78
CA LEU A 73 14.19 -4.96 3.57
C LEU A 73 14.85 -6.34 3.37
N THR A 74 14.08 -7.43 3.39
CA THR A 74 14.59 -8.78 3.14
C THR A 74 15.08 -8.95 1.70
N ASP A 75 14.32 -8.44 0.72
CA ASP A 75 14.69 -8.52 -0.69
C ASP A 75 16.00 -7.75 -0.96
N GLN A 76 16.21 -6.58 -0.35
CA GLN A 76 17.46 -5.83 -0.46
C GLN A 76 18.65 -6.53 0.19
N LYS A 77 18.46 -7.17 1.35
CA LYS A 77 19.52 -8.01 1.98
C LYS A 77 19.96 -9.13 1.05
N ALA A 78 19.01 -9.85 0.48
CA ALA A 78 19.29 -10.95 -0.45
C ALA A 78 19.99 -10.49 -1.73
N LEU A 79 19.66 -9.29 -2.24
CA LEU A 79 20.34 -8.71 -3.40
C LEU A 79 21.79 -8.34 -3.10
N ILE A 80 22.07 -7.77 -1.93
CA ILE A 80 23.44 -7.43 -1.51
C ILE A 80 24.28 -8.70 -1.36
N GLU A 81 23.73 -9.73 -0.70
CA GLU A 81 24.42 -11.01 -0.51
C GLU A 81 24.77 -11.69 -1.84
N LYS A 82 23.83 -11.70 -2.80
CA LYS A 82 24.10 -12.21 -4.15
C LYS A 82 25.20 -11.43 -4.86
N GLN A 83 25.15 -10.10 -4.79
CA GLN A 83 26.17 -9.26 -5.44
C GLN A 83 27.55 -9.43 -4.81
N GLN A 84 27.63 -9.75 -3.52
CA GLN A 84 28.91 -10.03 -2.87
C GLN A 84 29.49 -11.39 -3.34
N ASN A 85 28.66 -12.43 -3.41
CA ASN A 85 29.06 -13.76 -3.87
C ASN A 85 29.39 -13.84 -5.38
N GLU A 86 28.94 -12.89 -6.20
CA GLU A 86 29.27 -12.82 -7.64
C GLU A 86 30.59 -12.06 -7.90
N ILE A 87 31.13 -11.37 -6.91
CA ILE A 87 32.37 -10.56 -7.01
C ILE A 87 33.59 -11.31 -6.43
N ASP A 88 33.35 -12.30 -5.56
CA ASP A 88 34.36 -13.22 -5.00
C ASP A 88 34.57 -14.46 -5.90
#